data_AF-A0AAD7AR60-F1
#
_entry.id   AF-A0AAD7AR60-F1
#
_cell.length_a   1.000
_cell.length_b   1.000
_cell.length_c   1.000
_cell.angle_alpha   90.00
_cell.angle_beta   90.00
_cell.angle_gamma   90.00
#
_symmetry.space_group_name_H-M   'P 1'
#
loop_
_entity.id
_entity.type
_entity.pdbx_description
1 polymer ?
#
loop_
_entity_poly.entity_id
_entity_poly.type
_entity_poly.pdbx_seq_one_letter_code
_entity_poly.pdbx_strand_id
1 'polypeptide(L)' 'LLGAELIAEINQLLRFIKEDSCPFGGVILILSGDFYQLPPVQQTPLYMPVMPYSRTKKSTEQQYMARLG' A
#
# COMPACT_ATOMS: atom_id res chain seq x y z
N LEU A 1 -9.45 -0.62 -1.37
CA LEU A 1 -8.93 -0.06 -0.10
C LEU A 1 -8.90 1.46 -0.21
N LEU A 2 -9.17 2.21 0.87
CA LEU A 2 -9.18 3.69 0.83
C LEU A 2 -7.76 4.25 1.03
N GLY A 3 -7.36 5.18 0.18
CA GLY A 3 -6.09 5.89 0.31
C GLY A 3 -6.16 7.06 1.29
N ALA A 4 -5.01 7.47 1.82
CA ALA A 4 -4.91 8.61 2.75
C ALA A 4 -5.40 9.93 2.11
N GLU A 5 -5.09 10.15 0.84
CA GLU A 5 -5.51 11.33 0.07
C GLU A 5 -7.03 11.42 -0.02
N LEU A 6 -7.70 10.33 -0.41
CA LEU A 6 -9.16 10.26 -0.48
C LEU A 6 -9.82 10.52 0.89
N ILE A 7 -9.27 9.98 1.98
CA ILE A 7 -9.79 10.25 3.33
C ILE A 7 -9.65 11.73 3.70
N ALA A 8 -8.54 12.37 3.31
CA ALA A 8 -8.32 13.79 3.53
C ALA A 8 -9.28 14.67 2.72
N GLU A 9 -9.52 14.32 1.45
CA GLU A 9 -10.50 15.00 0.59
C GLU A 9 -11.91 14.92 1.18
N ILE A 10 -12.33 13.73 1.64
CA ILE A 10 -13.63 13.55 2.30
C ILE A 10 -13.72 14.42 3.55
N ASN A 11 -12.68 14.47 4.38
CA ASN A 11 -12.64 15.34 5.55
C ASN A 11 -12.83 16.81 5.18
N GLN A 12 -12.12 17.32 4.16
CA GLN A 12 -12.25 18.72 3.73
C GLN A 12 -13.64 19.01 3.16
N LEU A 13 -14.17 18.10 2.34
CA LEU A 13 -15.49 18.25 1.74
C LEU A 13 -16.60 18.30 2.81
N LEU A 14 -16.53 17.42 3.81
CA LEU A 14 -17.53 17.41 4.89
C LEU A 14 -17.43 18.65 5.78
N ARG A 15 -16.23 19.16 6.05
CA ARG A 15 -16.04 20.43 6.78
C ARG A 15 -16.65 21.60 6.02
N PHE A 16 -16.44 21.63 4.70
CA PHE A 16 -16.98 22.68 3.83
C PHE A 16 -18.51 22.63 3.75
N ILE A 17 -19.10 21.47 3.44
CA ILE A 17 -20.56 21.33 3.25
C ILE A 17 -21.33 21.57 4.55
N LYS A 18 -20.78 21.15 5.69
CA LYS A 18 -21.46 21.28 6.99
C LYS A 18 -21.18 22.60 7.69
N GLU A 19 -20.32 23.45 7.11
CA GLU A 19 -19.83 24.68 7.75
C GLU A 19 -19.29 24.44 9.17
N ASP A 20 -18.73 23.24 9.38
CA ASP A 20 -18.24 22.78 10.68
C ASP A 20 -16.76 22.44 10.57
N SER A 21 -15.94 23.14 11.35
CA SER A 21 -14.50 22.98 11.34
C SER A 21 -14.00 21.70 12.03
N CYS A 22 -14.87 20.98 12.75
CA CYS A 22 -14.55 19.71 13.39
C CYS A 22 -14.10 18.65 12.36
N PRO A 23 -13.31 17.65 12.75
CA PRO A 23 -12.96 16.53 11.86
C PRO A 23 -14.20 15.94 11.19
N PHE A 24 -14.13 15.75 9.87
CA PHE A 24 -15.21 15.26 9.00
C PHE A 24 -16.52 16.04 9.17
N GLY A 25 -16.46 17.34 9.50
CA GLY A 25 -17.64 18.17 9.75
C GLY A 25 -18.47 17.68 10.94
N GLY A 26 -17.81 17.13 11.97
CA GLY A 26 -18.49 16.62 13.17
C GLY A 26 -19.22 15.29 12.95
N VAL A 27 -18.96 14.58 11.86
CA VAL A 27 -19.50 13.24 11.61
C VAL A 27 -18.75 12.22 12.47
N ILE A 28 -19.49 11.37 13.19
CA ILE A 28 -18.91 10.24 13.91
C ILE A 28 -18.37 9.24 12.89
N LEU A 29 -17.07 8.99 12.94
CA LEU A 29 -16.39 8.09 12.03
C LEU A 29 -16.10 6.74 12.71
N ILE A 30 -16.53 5.65 12.07
CA ILE A 30 -16.19 4.29 12.46
C ILE A 30 -15.45 3.65 11.28
N LEU A 31 -14.17 3.36 11.44
CA LEU A 31 -13.35 2.69 10.44
C LEU A 31 -13.07 1.25 10.89
N SER A 32 -13.18 0.31 9.96
CA SER A 32 -12.84 -1.10 10.17
C SER A 32 -12.21 -1.65 8.89
N GLY A 33 -11.20 -2.49 9.05
CA GLY A 33 -10.48 -3.12 7.95
C GLY A 33 -9.21 -3.82 8.42
N ASP A 34 -8.54 -4.47 7.47
CA ASP A 34 -7.26 -5.14 7.69
C ASP A 34 -6.21 -4.55 6.75
N PHE A 35 -5.15 -3.99 7.34
CA PHE A 35 -4.05 -3.36 6.61
C PHE A 35 -3.08 -4.34 5.98
N TYR A 36 -3.17 -5.64 6.29
CA TYR A 36 -2.40 -6.71 5.63
C TYR A 36 -3.07 -7.22 4.35
N GLN A 37 -4.23 -6.68 3.99
CA GLN A 37 -4.84 -6.90 2.68
C GLN A 37 -4.09 -6.13 1.58
N LEU A 38 -4.57 -6.28 0.34
CA LEU A 38 -4.02 -5.54 -0.80
C LEU A 38 -4.06 -4.03 -0.53
N PRO A 39 -2.95 -3.30 -0.78
CA PRO A 39 -2.94 -1.85 -0.65
C PRO A 39 -3.96 -1.21 -1.62
N PRO A 40 -4.33 0.06 -1.41
CA PRO A 40 -5.09 0.78 -2.42
C PRO A 40 -4.38 0.74 -3.77
N VAL A 41 -5.14 0.72 -4.87
CA VAL A 41 -4.61 0.58 -6.23
C VAL A 41 -3.57 1.67 -6.49
N GLN A 42 -2.38 1.27 -6.97
CA GLN A 42 -1.24 2.16 -7.25
C GLN A 42 -0.69 2.93 -6.04
N GLN A 43 -1.01 2.53 -4.81
CA GLN A 43 -0.48 3.15 -3.60
C GLN A 43 0.53 2.27 -2.88
N THR A 44 1.36 2.92 -2.06
CA THR A 44 2.38 2.23 -1.26
C THR A 44 1.72 1.46 -0.12
N PRO A 45 2.02 0.16 0.06
CA PRO A 45 1.52 -0.59 1.21
C PRO A 45 2.07 -0.05 2.53
N LEU A 46 1.24 -0.08 3.58
CA LEU A 46 1.63 0.33 4.94
C LEU A 46 2.40 -0.77 5.69
N TYR A 47 2.62 -1.91 5.04
CA TYR A 47 3.35 -3.06 5.56
C TYR A 47 4.57 -3.32 4.68
N MET A 48 5.58 -4.00 5.24
CA MET A 48 6.72 -4.47 4.45
C MET A 48 6.23 -5.58 3.49
N PRO A 49 6.31 -5.39 2.17
CA PRO A 49 5.90 -6.43 1.23
C PRO A 49 6.73 -7.69 1.44
N VAL A 50 6.10 -8.86 1.36
CA VAL A 50 6.85 -10.11 1.25
C VAL A 50 7.60 -10.05 -0.08
N MET A 51 8.91 -9.87 0.00
CA MET A 51 9.76 -9.82 -1.19
C MET A 51 9.65 -11.17 -1.91
N PRO A 52 9.24 -11.21 -3.19
CA PRO A 52 9.24 -12.46 -3.92
C PRO A 52 10.67 -13.00 -3.94
N TYR A 53 10.83 -14.27 -3.60
CA TYR A 53 12.14 -14.94 -3.60
C TYR A 53 12.84 -14.67 -4.93
N SER A 54 13.93 -13.91 -4.88
CA SER A 54 14.72 -13.60 -6.05
C SER A 54 15.40 -14.90 -6.49
N ARG A 55 14.93 -15.49 -7.59
CA ARG A 55 15.59 -16.65 -8.20
C ARG A 55 16.96 -16.19 -8.72
N THR A 56 17.98 -16.21 -7.87
CA THR A 56 19.37 -16.07 -8.30
C THR A 56 19.63 -17.23 -9.26
N LYS A 57 19.77 -16.95 -10.56
CA LYS A 57 20.27 -17.95 -11.51
C LYS A 57 21.66 -18.35 -11.02
N LYS A 58 21.81 -19.54 -10.43
CA LYS A 58 23.13 -20.11 -10.14
C LYS A 58 23.83 -20.35 -11.49
N SER A 59 24.83 -19.52 -11.78
CA SER A 59 25.79 -19.65 -12.88
C SER A 59 26.74 -20.86 -12.75
N THR A 60 26.45 -21.79 -11.83
CA THR A 60 27.34 -22.90 -11.47
C THR A 60 27.45 -23.95 -12.58
N GLU A 61 26.37 -24.27 -13.30
CA GLU A 61 26.44 -25.21 -14.43
C GLU A 61 27.24 -24.66 -15.60
N GLN A 62 27.07 -23.38 -15.93
CA GLN A 62 27.85 -22.73 -16.99
C GLN A 62 29.34 -22.62 -16.64
N GLN A 63 29.67 -22.37 -15.37
CA GLN A 63 31.05 -22.39 -14.89
C GLN A 63 31.69 -23.79 -14.88
N TYR A 64 30.89 -24.84 -14.64
CA TYR A 64 31.39 -26.23 -14.67
C TYR A 64 31.68 -26.67 -16.11
N MET A 65 30.78 -26.36 -17.04
CA MET A 65 30.97 -26.68 -18.46
C MET A 65 32.13 -25.91 -19.10
N ALA A 66 32.37 -24.66 -18.65
CA ALA A 66 33.53 -23.87 -19.11
C ALA A 66 34.89 -24.36 -18.57
N ARG A 67 34.90 -25.25 -17.56
CA ARG A 67 36.13 -25.89 -17.04
C ARG A 67 36.40 -27.27 -17.65
N LEU A 68 35.45 -27.80 -18.43
CA LEU A 68 35.51 -29.12 -19.07
C LEU A 68 35.79 -29.05 -20.58
N GLY A 69 35.91 -27.85 -21.15
CA GLY A 69 36.44 -27.61 -22.49
C GLY A 69 37.83 -26.98 -22.40
#